data_AF-A0A943J2N7-F1
#
_entry.id   AF-A0A943J2N7-F1
#
_cell.length_a   1.000
_cell.length_b   1.000
_cell.length_c   1.000
_cell.angle_alpha   90.00
_cell.angle_beta   90.00
_cell.angle_gamma   90.00
#
_symmetry.space_group_name_H-M   'P 1'
#
loop_
_entity.id
_entity.type
_entity.pdbx_description
1 polymer ?
#
loop_
_entity_poly.entity_id
_entity_poly.type
_entity_poly.pdbx_seq_one_letter_code
_entity_poly.pdbx_strand_id
1 'polypeptide(L)'
;IEWITEHQNLIKPNTLLTDVTGVKRAVVPKIQSILRDDLEFIGSHPMAGRESYGIQNADSSIFKSANFIVTPTEKNTPEAIEICKKLGEILGFARISELSIDGHDKMIGFLSQLTHCIAISLMTCNTNDDLVKYTGDSFRDLIRIAKINDVMWPELFLLNKEYLTKEIDMFINELEKIKTYLDTDDGKSLQKMMKLSTERKIRFDQNNLK
;
A
#
# COMPACT_ATOMS: atom_id res chain seq x y z
N ILE A 1 -14.60 7.41 -10.44
CA ILE A 1 -15.91 6.74 -10.58
C ILE A 1 -16.85 7.63 -11.39
N GLU A 2 -17.12 8.85 -10.93
CA GLU A 2 -17.93 9.86 -11.63
C GLU A 2 -17.57 10.02 -13.11
N TRP A 3 -16.27 10.14 -13.41
CA TRP A 3 -15.80 10.24 -14.79
C TRP A 3 -16.28 9.09 -15.69
N ILE A 4 -16.23 7.84 -15.21
CA ILE A 4 -16.72 6.67 -15.97
C ILE A 4 -18.24 6.76 -16.14
N THR A 5 -18.97 7.12 -15.09
CA THR A 5 -20.43 7.30 -15.15
C THR A 5 -20.82 8.28 -16.26
N GLU A 6 -20.12 9.40 -16.37
CA GLU A 6 -20.43 10.49 -17.29
C GLU A 6 -19.96 10.26 -18.73
N HIS A 7 -18.84 9.53 -18.92
CA HIS A 7 -18.13 9.49 -20.20
C HIS A 7 -18.00 8.09 -20.83
N GLN A 8 -18.50 7.03 -20.19
CA GLN A 8 -18.36 5.67 -20.74
C GLN A 8 -19.04 5.47 -22.11
N ASN A 9 -19.98 6.32 -22.49
CA ASN A 9 -20.58 6.35 -23.82
C ASN A 9 -19.59 6.72 -24.94
N LEU A 10 -18.49 7.41 -24.60
CA LEU A 10 -17.43 7.79 -25.53
C LEU A 10 -16.41 6.65 -25.76
N ILE A 11 -16.46 5.61 -24.94
CA ILE A 11 -15.53 4.48 -25.00
C ILE A 11 -15.96 3.51 -26.10
N LYS A 12 -15.00 3.11 -26.94
CA LYS A 12 -15.22 2.13 -28.01
C LYS A 12 -15.66 0.78 -27.43
N PRO A 13 -16.57 0.05 -28.09
CA PRO A 13 -16.92 -1.31 -27.69
C PRO A 13 -15.70 -2.23 -27.55
N ASN A 14 -15.77 -3.20 -26.66
CA ASN A 14 -14.74 -4.20 -26.36
C ASN A 14 -13.42 -3.59 -25.84
N THR A 15 -13.48 -2.45 -25.15
CA THR A 15 -12.31 -1.84 -24.53
C THR A 15 -12.10 -2.41 -23.11
N LEU A 16 -10.86 -2.80 -22.80
CA LEU A 16 -10.42 -3.11 -21.45
C LEU A 16 -9.93 -1.84 -20.75
N LEU A 17 -10.45 -1.59 -19.55
CA LEU A 17 -10.06 -0.51 -18.66
C LEU A 17 -9.29 -1.08 -17.47
N THR A 18 -8.29 -0.34 -16.99
CA THR A 18 -7.62 -0.62 -15.72
C THR A 18 -7.34 0.67 -14.96
N ASP A 19 -6.89 0.55 -13.72
CA ASP A 19 -6.57 1.67 -12.84
C ASP A 19 -5.22 1.45 -12.15
N VAL A 20 -4.81 2.41 -11.31
CA VAL A 20 -3.58 2.34 -10.51
C VAL A 20 -3.82 2.66 -9.04
N THR A 21 -5.08 2.61 -8.58
CA THR A 21 -5.42 3.10 -7.22
C THR A 21 -4.88 2.19 -6.11
N GLY A 22 -4.64 2.75 -4.93
CA GLY A 22 -4.12 2.00 -3.78
C GLY A 22 -5.17 1.24 -2.97
N VAL A 23 -6.45 1.28 -3.35
CA VAL A 23 -7.57 0.60 -2.66
C VAL A 23 -8.54 0.02 -3.69
N LYS A 24 -8.95 -1.24 -3.51
CA LYS A 24 -9.70 -1.99 -4.53
C LYS A 24 -11.15 -2.21 -4.14
N ARG A 25 -11.45 -2.50 -2.87
CA ARG A 25 -12.83 -2.77 -2.39
C ARG A 25 -13.75 -1.58 -2.63
N ALA A 26 -13.23 -0.36 -2.51
CA ALA A 26 -14.01 0.85 -2.69
C ALA A 26 -14.18 1.30 -4.15
N VAL A 27 -13.39 0.75 -5.07
CA VAL A 27 -13.31 1.19 -6.48
C VAL A 27 -13.85 0.14 -7.42
N VAL A 28 -13.29 -1.09 -7.39
CA VAL A 28 -13.53 -2.13 -8.40
C VAL A 28 -15.01 -2.50 -8.50
N PRO A 29 -15.72 -2.85 -7.41
CA PRO A 29 -17.13 -3.25 -7.51
C PRO A 29 -18.03 -2.12 -8.01
N LYS A 30 -17.73 -0.87 -7.61
CA LYS A 30 -18.52 0.29 -8.02
C LYS A 30 -18.40 0.53 -9.52
N ILE A 31 -17.17 0.53 -10.06
CA ILE A 31 -16.96 0.66 -11.51
C ILE A 31 -17.64 -0.48 -12.26
N GLN A 32 -17.39 -1.73 -11.86
CA GLN A 32 -17.97 -2.89 -12.53
C GLN A 32 -19.51 -2.98 -12.43
N SER A 33 -20.14 -2.24 -11.50
CA SER A 33 -21.60 -2.18 -11.37
C SER A 33 -22.27 -1.18 -12.31
N ILE A 34 -21.54 -0.15 -12.75
CA ILE A 34 -22.07 0.93 -13.61
C ILE A 34 -21.58 0.84 -15.06
N LEU A 35 -20.59 -0.02 -15.31
CA LEU A 35 -19.94 -0.14 -16.61
C LEU A 35 -20.87 -0.84 -17.60
N ARG A 36 -20.90 -0.35 -18.84
CA ARG A 36 -21.57 -1.01 -19.98
C ARG A 36 -21.09 -2.46 -20.13
N ASP A 37 -22.01 -3.34 -20.55
CA ASP A 37 -21.76 -4.78 -20.71
C ASP A 37 -20.72 -5.13 -21.80
N ASP A 38 -20.46 -4.21 -22.74
CA ASP A 38 -19.48 -4.39 -23.81
C ASP A 38 -18.09 -3.84 -23.46
N LEU A 39 -17.88 -3.43 -22.21
CA LEU A 39 -16.60 -2.97 -21.68
C LEU A 39 -16.18 -3.86 -20.52
N GLU A 40 -14.88 -3.93 -20.27
CA GLU A 40 -14.34 -4.69 -19.14
C GLU A 40 -13.45 -3.82 -18.27
N PHE A 41 -13.54 -3.95 -16.94
CA PHE A 41 -12.67 -3.26 -16.00
C PHE A 41 -11.96 -4.26 -15.09
N ILE A 42 -10.62 -4.13 -15.02
CA ILE A 42 -9.77 -4.91 -14.13
C ILE A 42 -8.92 -4.00 -13.25
N GLY A 43 -9.00 -4.19 -11.93
CA GLY A 43 -8.24 -3.39 -10.98
C GLY A 43 -6.76 -3.75 -10.99
N SER A 44 -5.88 -2.74 -10.89
CA SER A 44 -4.45 -2.96 -10.70
C SER A 44 -3.81 -1.96 -9.73
N HIS A 45 -2.68 -2.32 -9.14
CA HIS A 45 -1.94 -1.46 -8.22
C HIS A 45 -0.43 -1.61 -8.45
N PRO A 46 0.18 -0.64 -9.15
CA PRO A 46 1.61 -0.39 -9.10
C PRO A 46 2.05 -0.07 -7.67
N MET A 47 2.76 -0.97 -7.00
CA MET A 47 3.41 -0.70 -5.71
C MET A 47 4.72 0.07 -5.92
N ALA A 48 4.64 1.14 -6.72
CA ALA A 48 5.74 2.02 -7.11
C ALA A 48 5.31 3.46 -6.83
N GLY A 49 5.98 4.11 -5.87
CA GLY A 49 5.66 5.48 -5.47
C GLY A 49 6.89 6.24 -5.01
N ARG A 50 6.81 7.57 -5.11
CA ARG A 50 7.78 8.52 -4.57
C ARG A 50 7.02 9.56 -3.74
N GLU A 51 7.73 10.21 -2.82
CA GLU A 51 7.21 11.34 -2.04
C GLU A 51 7.03 12.62 -2.88
N SER A 52 7.52 12.63 -4.12
CA SER A 52 7.37 13.71 -5.09
C SER A 52 6.20 13.47 -6.04
N TYR A 53 5.57 14.56 -6.50
CA TYR A 53 4.40 14.54 -7.39
C TYR A 53 4.65 15.39 -8.65
N GLY A 54 3.84 15.18 -9.68
CA GLY A 54 3.91 15.91 -10.95
C GLY A 54 4.74 15.19 -12.03
N ILE A 55 4.35 15.39 -13.29
CA ILE A 55 4.92 14.69 -14.46
C ILE A 55 6.43 14.91 -14.62
N GLN A 56 6.95 16.04 -14.15
CA GLN A 56 8.38 16.37 -14.15
C GLN A 56 9.23 15.42 -13.31
N ASN A 57 8.61 14.70 -12.36
CA ASN A 57 9.26 13.72 -11.50
C ASN A 57 9.06 12.27 -12.00
N ALA A 58 8.43 12.09 -13.17
CA ALA A 58 8.18 10.78 -13.75
C ALA A 58 9.49 10.10 -14.18
N ASP A 59 9.63 8.84 -13.81
CA ASP A 59 10.84 8.07 -14.02
C ASP A 59 10.46 6.60 -14.19
N SER A 60 10.80 6.00 -15.33
CA SER A 60 10.46 4.60 -15.61
C SER A 60 11.22 3.61 -14.74
N SER A 61 12.31 4.04 -14.07
CA SER A 61 13.05 3.17 -13.15
C SER A 61 12.25 2.77 -11.91
N ILE A 62 11.16 3.50 -11.57
CA ILE A 62 10.33 3.20 -10.38
C ILE A 62 9.67 1.83 -10.44
N PHE A 63 9.54 1.24 -11.64
CA PHE A 63 8.90 -0.06 -11.81
C PHE A 63 9.85 -1.22 -11.48
N LYS A 64 11.16 -1.07 -11.71
CA LYS A 64 12.15 -2.17 -11.75
C LYS A 64 12.30 -2.98 -10.47
N SER A 65 11.93 -2.43 -9.32
CA SER A 65 11.97 -3.12 -8.01
C SER A 65 10.60 -3.25 -7.37
N ALA A 66 9.56 -2.76 -8.04
CA ALA A 66 8.20 -2.71 -7.51
C ALA A 66 7.41 -3.97 -7.84
N ASN A 67 6.35 -4.18 -7.07
CA ASN A 67 5.33 -5.17 -7.39
C ASN A 67 4.23 -4.50 -8.21
N PHE A 68 3.64 -5.23 -9.15
CA PHE A 68 2.41 -4.86 -9.83
C PHE A 68 1.34 -5.88 -9.45
N ILE A 69 0.31 -5.42 -8.74
CA ILE A 69 -0.75 -6.30 -8.25
C ILE A 69 -1.96 -6.17 -9.17
N VAL A 70 -2.41 -7.28 -9.73
CA VAL A 70 -3.67 -7.38 -10.46
C VAL A 70 -4.74 -7.92 -9.51
N THR A 71 -5.93 -7.33 -9.54
CA THR A 71 -7.03 -7.78 -8.69
C THR A 71 -8.21 -8.27 -9.51
N PRO A 72 -8.15 -9.52 -10.02
CA PRO A 72 -9.21 -10.10 -10.81
C PRO A 72 -10.48 -10.33 -9.97
N THR A 73 -11.62 -10.34 -10.65
CA THR A 73 -12.94 -10.65 -10.11
C THR A 73 -13.61 -11.71 -10.99
N GLU A 74 -14.73 -12.25 -10.55
CA GLU A 74 -15.60 -13.14 -11.33
C GLU A 74 -16.15 -12.49 -12.61
N LYS A 75 -16.14 -11.16 -12.71
CA LYS A 75 -16.53 -10.42 -13.91
C LYS A 75 -15.42 -10.32 -14.95
N ASN A 76 -14.21 -10.78 -14.64
CA ASN A 76 -13.09 -10.66 -15.55
C ASN A 76 -12.90 -11.91 -16.41
N THR A 77 -12.63 -11.68 -17.69
CA THR A 77 -12.24 -12.75 -18.62
C THR A 77 -10.78 -13.16 -18.36
N PRO A 78 -10.41 -14.43 -18.61
CA PRO A 78 -9.01 -14.84 -18.54
C PRO A 78 -8.07 -13.99 -19.42
N GLU A 79 -8.56 -13.55 -20.58
CA GLU A 79 -7.81 -12.70 -21.50
C GLU A 79 -7.52 -11.31 -20.90
N ALA A 80 -8.50 -10.67 -20.26
CA ALA A 80 -8.28 -9.38 -19.60
C ALA A 80 -7.27 -9.46 -18.44
N ILE A 81 -7.31 -10.55 -17.67
CA ILE A 81 -6.35 -10.81 -16.59
C ILE A 81 -4.94 -10.90 -17.17
N GLU A 82 -4.75 -11.69 -18.21
CA GLU A 82 -3.44 -11.85 -18.87
C GLU A 82 -2.96 -10.55 -19.54
N ILE A 83 -3.85 -9.77 -20.17
CA ILE A 83 -3.49 -8.44 -20.72
C ILE A 83 -3.01 -7.50 -19.60
N CYS A 84 -3.70 -7.47 -18.45
CA CYS A 84 -3.31 -6.61 -17.34
C CYS A 84 -1.96 -7.04 -16.74
N LYS A 85 -1.73 -8.35 -16.58
CA LYS A 85 -0.42 -8.88 -16.15
C LYS A 85 0.67 -8.54 -17.15
N LYS A 86 0.37 -8.67 -18.44
CA LYS A 86 1.32 -8.35 -19.52
C LYS A 86 1.70 -6.88 -19.54
N LEU A 87 0.77 -5.98 -19.21
CA LEU A 87 1.07 -4.56 -19.04
C LEU A 87 2.14 -4.35 -17.97
N GLY A 88 2.01 -4.99 -16.81
CA GLY A 88 3.04 -4.92 -15.76
C GLY A 88 4.39 -5.48 -16.20
N GLU A 89 4.42 -6.59 -16.93
CA GLU A 89 5.66 -7.15 -17.49
C GLU A 89 6.34 -6.17 -18.47
N ILE A 90 5.57 -5.56 -19.37
CA ILE A 90 6.08 -4.60 -20.37
C ILE A 90 6.65 -3.35 -19.68
N LEU A 91 6.00 -2.88 -18.61
CA LEU A 91 6.49 -1.77 -17.81
C LEU A 91 7.75 -2.10 -16.99
N GLY A 92 8.10 -3.38 -16.88
CA GLY A 92 9.34 -3.85 -16.24
C GLY A 92 9.23 -3.99 -14.73
N PHE A 93 8.03 -4.29 -14.20
CA PHE A 93 7.88 -4.61 -12.78
C PHE A 93 8.63 -5.89 -12.41
N ALA A 94 9.27 -5.91 -11.24
CA ALA A 94 10.02 -7.07 -10.77
C ALA A 94 9.12 -8.29 -10.52
N ARG A 95 7.89 -8.03 -10.07
CA ARG A 95 6.93 -9.07 -9.68
C ARG A 95 5.53 -8.67 -10.10
N ILE A 96 4.86 -9.60 -10.76
CA ILE A 96 3.43 -9.52 -11.05
C ILE A 96 2.73 -10.47 -10.08
N SER A 97 1.73 -9.99 -9.36
CA SER A 97 1.00 -10.77 -8.36
C SER A 97 -0.50 -10.62 -8.56
N GLU A 98 -1.24 -11.66 -8.20
CA GLU A 98 -2.70 -11.64 -8.22
C GLU A 98 -3.23 -11.75 -6.79
N LEU A 99 -4.17 -10.89 -6.45
CA LEU A 99 -4.88 -10.93 -5.18
C LEU A 99 -6.38 -10.69 -5.40
N SER A 100 -7.23 -11.24 -4.53
CA SER A 100 -8.61 -10.75 -4.48
C SER A 100 -8.62 -9.28 -4.04
N ILE A 101 -9.69 -8.54 -4.40
CA ILE A 101 -9.84 -7.14 -3.98
C ILE A 101 -9.79 -6.99 -2.45
N ASP A 102 -10.28 -7.99 -1.72
CA ASP A 102 -10.28 -8.01 -0.26
C ASP A 102 -8.88 -8.33 0.32
N GLY A 103 -8.22 -9.34 -0.24
CA GLY A 103 -6.85 -9.71 0.15
C GLY A 103 -5.85 -8.59 -0.12
N HIS A 104 -6.04 -7.86 -1.22
CA HIS A 104 -5.27 -6.65 -1.52
C HIS A 104 -5.42 -5.60 -0.42
N ASP A 105 -6.66 -5.15 -0.13
CA ASP A 105 -6.89 -4.05 0.80
C ASP A 105 -6.47 -4.41 2.24
N LYS A 106 -6.66 -5.66 2.65
CA LYS A 106 -6.12 -6.18 3.91
C LYS A 106 -4.60 -6.05 3.97
N MET A 107 -3.91 -6.53 2.95
CA MET A 107 -2.45 -6.47 2.87
C MET A 107 -1.92 -5.03 2.83
N ILE A 108 -2.57 -4.14 2.07
CA ILE A 108 -2.20 -2.72 1.98
C ILE A 108 -2.39 -2.01 3.32
N GLY A 109 -3.42 -2.39 4.09
CA GLY A 109 -3.61 -1.91 5.45
C GLY A 109 -2.35 -2.06 6.29
N PHE A 110 -1.73 -3.25 6.27
CA PHE A 110 -0.53 -3.54 7.05
C PHE A 110 0.78 -3.04 6.40
N LEU A 111 1.01 -3.37 5.12
CA LEU A 111 2.30 -3.16 4.46
C LEU A 111 2.55 -1.70 4.04
N SER A 112 1.51 -0.86 4.01
CA SER A 112 1.62 0.53 3.57
C SER A 112 0.91 1.49 4.52
N GLN A 113 -0.40 1.35 4.73
CA GLN A 113 -1.15 2.40 5.42
C GLN A 113 -0.78 2.51 6.91
N LEU A 114 -0.60 1.37 7.60
CA LEU A 114 -0.12 1.35 8.97
C LEU A 114 1.26 1.99 9.10
N THR A 115 2.18 1.73 8.16
CA THR A 115 3.55 2.26 8.23
C THR A 115 3.55 3.80 8.11
N HIS A 116 2.69 4.35 7.26
CA HIS A 116 2.46 5.80 7.21
C HIS A 116 1.82 6.33 8.49
N CYS A 117 0.83 5.63 9.08
CA CYS A 117 0.24 6.04 10.36
C CYS A 117 1.28 6.10 11.48
N ILE A 118 2.21 5.14 11.54
CA ILE A 118 3.31 5.13 12.51
C ILE A 118 4.24 6.33 12.26
N ALA A 119 4.64 6.58 11.01
CA ALA A 119 5.52 7.69 10.67
C ALA A 119 4.88 9.06 11.01
N ILE A 120 3.60 9.25 10.69
CA ILE A 120 2.83 10.45 11.05
C ILE A 120 2.78 10.60 12.57
N SER A 121 2.40 9.54 13.28
CA SER A 121 2.25 9.55 14.74
C SER A 121 3.57 9.89 15.43
N LEU A 122 4.69 9.35 14.93
CA LEU A 122 6.03 9.65 15.44
C LEU A 122 6.41 11.13 15.25
N MET A 123 5.99 11.75 14.15
CA MET A 123 6.21 13.17 13.89
C MET A 123 5.29 14.09 14.71
N THR A 124 4.10 13.62 15.08
CA THR A 124 3.10 14.45 15.77
C THR A 124 3.04 14.24 17.28
N CYS A 125 3.63 13.17 17.81
CA CYS A 125 3.53 12.85 19.25
C CYS A 125 4.44 13.71 20.15
N ASN A 126 5.41 14.42 19.57
CA ASN A 126 6.32 15.31 20.30
C ASN A 126 6.43 16.65 19.57
N THR A 127 6.21 17.74 20.30
CA THR A 127 6.19 19.12 19.76
C THR A 127 7.50 19.87 19.96
N ASN A 128 8.56 19.19 20.41
CA ASN A 128 9.86 19.80 20.61
C ASN A 128 10.66 19.89 19.29
N ASP A 129 10.70 21.08 18.71
CA ASP A 129 11.41 21.34 17.46
C ASP A 129 12.94 21.16 17.57
N ASP A 130 13.52 21.24 18.77
CA ASP A 130 14.97 21.06 18.96
C ASP A 130 15.43 19.62 18.75
N LEU A 131 14.52 18.65 18.68
CA LEU A 131 14.85 17.24 18.41
C LEU A 131 15.64 17.06 17.11
N VAL A 132 15.45 17.95 16.12
CA VAL A 132 16.19 17.93 14.85
C VAL A 132 17.71 17.92 15.06
N LYS A 133 18.19 18.63 16.10
CA LYS A 133 19.63 18.77 16.45
C LYS A 133 20.25 17.46 16.93
N TYR A 134 19.44 16.49 17.34
CA TYR A 134 19.86 15.24 17.97
C TYR A 134 19.46 14.00 17.15
N THR A 135 18.97 14.18 15.93
CA THR A 135 18.48 13.08 15.09
C THR A 135 19.61 12.14 14.64
N GLY A 136 19.35 10.83 14.75
CA GLY A 136 20.15 9.76 14.15
C GLY A 136 19.40 9.04 13.03
N ASP A 137 20.08 8.07 12.41
CA ASP A 137 19.57 7.41 11.19
C ASP A 137 18.29 6.61 11.46
N SER A 138 18.15 5.97 12.62
CA SER A 138 16.93 5.23 12.98
C SER A 138 15.68 6.11 12.98
N PHE A 139 15.79 7.37 13.42
CA PHE A 139 14.67 8.30 13.36
C PHE A 139 14.38 8.68 11.90
N ARG A 140 15.40 9.04 11.13
CA ARG A 140 15.28 9.43 9.71
C ARG A 140 14.64 8.33 8.86
N ASP A 141 15.01 7.07 9.09
CA ASP A 141 14.46 5.92 8.37
C ASP A 141 12.95 5.76 8.60
N LEU A 142 12.50 5.93 9.85
CA LEU A 142 11.08 5.80 10.20
C LEU A 142 10.24 6.97 9.67
N ILE A 143 10.80 8.19 9.64
CA ILE A 143 10.05 9.39 9.21
C ILE A 143 10.19 9.70 7.72
N ARG A 144 11.01 8.95 6.97
CA ARG A 144 11.20 9.16 5.52
C ARG A 144 9.88 9.20 4.75
N ILE A 145 8.94 8.35 5.17
CA ILE A 145 7.61 8.22 4.56
C ILE A 145 6.55 9.12 5.23
N ALA A 146 6.92 9.99 6.18
CA ALA A 146 5.99 10.92 6.80
C ALA A 146 5.63 12.09 5.87
N LYS A 147 6.50 12.40 4.89
CA LYS A 147 6.18 13.37 3.83
C LYS A 147 5.22 12.71 2.82
N ILE A 148 3.93 12.97 3.00
CA ILE A 148 2.85 12.41 2.18
C ILE A 148 1.92 13.49 1.64
N ASN A 149 1.12 13.13 0.64
CA ASN A 149 0.07 13.99 0.11
C ASN A 149 -1.11 14.04 1.11
N ASP A 150 -1.25 15.18 1.78
CA ASP A 150 -2.24 15.46 2.83
C ASP A 150 -3.68 15.57 2.32
N VAL A 151 -3.90 15.65 1.00
CA VAL A 151 -5.23 15.61 0.39
C VAL A 151 -5.64 14.17 0.07
N MET A 152 -4.73 13.40 -0.54
CA MET A 152 -5.02 12.06 -1.06
C MET A 152 -5.03 11.01 0.06
N TRP A 153 -4.06 11.02 0.97
CA TRP A 153 -3.89 9.96 1.96
C TRP A 153 -5.04 9.82 2.97
N PRO A 154 -5.67 10.90 3.47
CA PRO A 154 -6.87 10.77 4.29
C PRO A 154 -7.98 10.00 3.58
N GLU A 155 -8.19 10.23 2.29
CA GLU A 155 -9.17 9.47 1.49
C GLU A 155 -8.80 7.98 1.45
N LEU A 156 -7.54 7.63 1.12
CA LEU A 156 -7.09 6.24 1.12
C LEU A 156 -7.27 5.55 2.47
N PHE A 157 -6.95 6.23 3.57
CA PHE A 157 -7.14 5.69 4.92
C PHE A 157 -8.63 5.44 5.21
N LEU A 158 -9.49 6.39 4.87
CA LEU A 158 -10.92 6.28 5.11
C LEU A 158 -11.56 5.18 4.24
N LEU A 159 -11.13 5.03 3.00
CA LEU A 159 -11.61 3.98 2.08
C LEU A 159 -11.22 2.57 2.54
N ASN A 160 -10.16 2.44 3.35
CA ASN A 160 -9.71 1.14 3.89
C ASN A 160 -9.77 1.06 5.43
N LYS A 161 -10.57 1.93 6.07
CA LYS A 161 -10.60 2.11 7.53
C LYS A 161 -10.80 0.81 8.32
N GLU A 162 -11.57 -0.11 7.78
CA GLU A 162 -11.94 -1.36 8.46
C GLU A 162 -10.74 -2.28 8.65
N TYR A 163 -9.82 -2.32 7.68
CA TYR A 163 -8.56 -3.06 7.82
C TYR A 163 -7.55 -2.24 8.58
N LEU A 164 -7.38 -0.96 8.22
CA LEU A 164 -6.36 -0.10 8.83
C LEU A 164 -6.50 -0.01 10.36
N THR A 165 -7.72 0.14 10.88
CA THR A 165 -7.95 0.20 12.34
C THR A 165 -7.54 -1.09 13.05
N LYS A 166 -7.86 -2.26 12.48
CA LYS A 166 -7.43 -3.56 13.04
C LYS A 166 -5.90 -3.70 13.05
N GLU A 167 -5.23 -3.23 12.00
CA GLU A 167 -3.76 -3.24 11.94
C GLU A 167 -3.13 -2.26 12.94
N ILE A 168 -3.76 -1.10 13.17
CA ILE A 168 -3.36 -0.14 14.21
C ILE A 168 -3.51 -0.77 15.61
N ASP A 169 -4.65 -1.42 15.90
CA ASP A 169 -4.87 -2.08 17.20
C ASP A 169 -3.83 -3.18 17.44
N MET A 170 -3.53 -3.99 16.43
CA MET A 170 -2.48 -5.01 16.51
C MET A 170 -1.11 -4.39 16.82
N PHE A 171 -0.77 -3.26 16.19
CA PHE A 171 0.48 -2.55 16.45
C PHE A 171 0.53 -1.96 17.87
N ILE A 172 -0.55 -1.31 18.31
CA ILE A 172 -0.67 -0.75 19.67
C ILE A 172 -0.44 -1.84 20.71
N ASN A 173 -1.08 -2.99 20.57
CA ASN A 173 -0.92 -4.12 21.49
C ASN A 173 0.54 -4.60 21.60
N GLU A 174 1.30 -4.64 20.49
CA GLU A 174 2.72 -5.00 20.55
C GLU A 174 3.59 -3.91 21.17
N LEU A 175 3.27 -2.63 20.93
CA LEU A 175 3.96 -1.51 21.56
C LEU A 175 3.71 -1.43 23.07
N GLU A 176 2.48 -1.74 23.51
CA GLU A 176 2.10 -1.84 24.92
C GLU A 176 2.82 -3.00 25.63
N LYS A 177 3.07 -4.12 24.95
CA LYS A 177 3.91 -5.20 25.49
C LYS A 177 5.33 -4.72 25.74
N ILE A 178 5.93 -3.99 24.79
CA ILE A 178 7.28 -3.41 24.97
C ILE A 178 7.29 -2.50 26.20
N LYS A 179 6.30 -1.59 26.31
CA LYS A 179 6.15 -0.71 27.47
C LYS A 179 6.02 -1.51 28.77
N THR A 180 5.16 -2.53 28.80
CA THR A 180 4.96 -3.38 29.97
C THR A 180 6.25 -4.07 30.41
N TYR A 181 7.02 -4.63 29.46
CA TYR A 181 8.30 -5.26 29.79
C TYR A 181 9.35 -4.26 30.30
N LEU A 182 9.30 -3.00 29.87
CA LEU A 182 10.15 -1.94 30.42
C LEU A 182 9.72 -1.57 31.84
N ASP A 183 8.41 -1.38 32.07
CA ASP A 183 7.86 -1.02 33.38
C ASP A 183 8.09 -2.11 34.44
N THR A 184 8.30 -3.37 34.03
CA THR A 184 8.57 -4.52 34.92
C THR A 184 10.02 -5.02 34.90
N ASP A 185 10.93 -4.30 34.23
CA ASP A 185 12.34 -4.69 34.04
C ASP A 185 12.51 -6.12 33.42
N ASP A 186 11.55 -6.58 32.62
CA ASP A 186 11.58 -7.89 31.98
C ASP A 186 12.44 -7.91 30.70
N GLY A 187 13.76 -7.85 30.91
CA GLY A 187 14.74 -7.94 29.85
C GLY A 187 14.71 -9.26 29.06
N LYS A 188 14.20 -10.36 29.65
CA LYS A 188 14.13 -11.66 28.96
C LYS A 188 13.04 -11.65 27.90
N SER A 189 11.86 -11.11 28.22
CA SER A 189 10.77 -10.99 27.25
C SER A 189 11.12 -10.02 26.12
N LEU A 190 11.79 -8.90 26.42
CA LEU A 190 12.34 -7.99 25.41
C LEU A 190 13.31 -8.71 24.47
N GLN A 191 14.29 -9.45 25.01
CA GLN A 191 15.23 -10.20 24.19
C GLN A 191 14.53 -11.22 23.29
N LYS A 192 13.51 -11.93 23.80
CA LYS A 192 12.72 -12.88 23.01
C LYS A 192 11.98 -12.18 21.86
N MET A 193 11.38 -11.02 22.11
CA MET A 193 10.70 -10.22 21.10
C MET A 193 11.68 -9.73 20.02
N MET A 194 12.86 -9.26 20.41
CA MET A 194 13.91 -8.82 19.48
C MET A 194 14.44 -9.96 18.59
N LYS A 195 14.61 -11.17 19.16
CA LYS A 195 15.00 -12.36 18.40
C LYS A 195 13.94 -12.69 17.34
N LEU A 196 12.67 -12.73 17.73
CA LEU A 196 11.56 -12.98 16.80
C LEU A 196 11.48 -11.91 15.70
N SER A 197 11.67 -10.63 16.05
CA SER A 197 11.72 -9.53 15.08
C SER A 197 12.86 -9.72 14.06
N THR A 198 14.05 -10.06 14.53
CA THR A 198 15.22 -10.32 13.67
C THR A 198 14.99 -11.52 12.74
N GLU A 199 14.45 -12.63 13.27
CA GLU A 199 14.12 -13.82 12.48
C GLU A 199 13.10 -13.53 11.37
N ARG A 200 12.09 -12.68 11.66
CA ARG A 200 11.09 -12.27 10.66
C ARG A 200 11.69 -11.34 9.61
N LYS A 201 12.55 -10.40 10.00
CA LYS A 201 13.23 -9.46 9.08
C LYS A 201 14.05 -10.18 8.02
N ILE A 202 14.79 -11.24 8.39
CA ILE A 202 15.63 -12.01 7.45
C ILE A 202 14.83 -12.51 6.22
N ARG A 203 13.55 -12.83 6.39
CA ARG A 203 12.69 -13.28 5.29
C ARG A 203 12.42 -12.19 4.25
N PHE A 204 12.39 -10.93 4.68
CA PHE A 204 12.24 -9.77 3.79
C PHE A 204 13.56 -9.47 3.08
N ASP A 205 14.70 -9.61 3.77
CA ASP A 205 16.03 -9.37 3.19
C ASP A 205 16.36 -10.39 2.08
N GLN A 206 16.03 -11.68 2.30
CA GLN A 206 16.21 -12.74 1.30
C GLN A 206 15.31 -12.56 0.07
N ASN A 207 14.14 -11.96 0.25
CA ASN A 207 13.23 -11.64 -0.84
C ASN A 207 13.65 -10.40 -1.64
N ASN A 208 14.62 -9.60 -1.19
CA ASN A 208 15.16 -8.47 -1.95
C ASN A 208 16.38 -8.85 -2.81
N LEU A 209 16.84 -10.10 -2.75
CA LEU A 209 18.02 -10.63 -3.45
C LEU A 209 17.69 -11.45 -4.73
N LYS A 210 16.48 -11.33 -5.27
CA LYS A 210 16.06 -11.96 -6.53
C LYS A 210 15.52 -10.94 -7.51
#